data_AF-A0A1A7C7F7-F1
#
_entry.id   AF-A0A1A7C7F7-F1
#
_cell.length_a   1.000
_cell.length_b   1.000
_cell.length_c   1.000
_cell.angle_alpha   90.00
_cell.angle_beta   90.00
_cell.angle_gamma   90.00
#
_symmetry.space_group_name_H-M   'P 1'
#
loop_
_entity.id
_entity.type
_entity.pdbx_description
1 polymer ?
#
loop_
_entity_poly.entity_id
_entity_poly.type
_entity_poly.pdbx_seq_one_letter_code
_entity_poly.pdbx_strand_id
1 'polypeptide(L)' 'MAALRLPCRTLLTCDVWEHAYYIDYRNLRAKYVETFWGLVNWEFVAGNFA' A
#
# COMPACT_ATOMS: atom_id res chain seq x y z
N MET A 1 -19.63 -4.68 1.93
CA MET A 1 -18.36 -4.21 1.34
C MET A 1 -18.66 -2.96 0.53
N ALA A 2 -18.75 -1.81 1.19
CA ALA A 2 -19.08 -0.55 0.54
C ALA A 2 -17.81 0.01 -0.10
N ALA A 3 -17.70 -0.07 -1.42
CA ALA A 3 -16.72 0.74 -2.15
C ALA A 3 -17.04 2.21 -1.85
N LEU A 4 -16.05 2.94 -1.33
CA LEU A 4 -16.11 4.39 -1.12
C LEU A 4 -16.46 5.07 -2.45
N ARG A 5 -17.75 5.33 -2.65
CA ARG A 5 -18.32 5.99 -3.83
C ARG A 5 -18.24 7.50 -3.64
N LEU A 6 -17.02 8.01 -3.52
CA LEU A 6 -16.68 9.42 -3.63
C LEU A 6 -15.74 9.56 -4.85
N PRO A 7 -15.61 10.75 -5.48
CA PRO A 7 -14.63 10.99 -6.54
C PRO A 7 -13.20 11.04 -5.96
N CYS A 8 -12.78 9.94 -5.33
CA CYS A 8 -11.47 9.76 -4.76
C CYS A 8 -10.65 8.97 -5.78
N ARG A 9 -9.73 9.64 -6.47
CA ARG A 9 -8.78 8.94 -7.32
C ARG A 9 -7.75 8.28 -6.42
N THR A 10 -7.70 6.95 -6.44
CA THR A 10 -6.72 6.16 -5.69
C THR A 10 -5.36 6.31 -6.36
N LEU A 11 -4.40 6.90 -5.63
CA LEU A 11 -3.05 7.11 -6.13
C LEU A 11 -2.10 5.97 -5.74
N LEU A 12 -2.29 5.41 -4.54
CA LEU A 12 -1.50 4.32 -3.99
C LEU A 12 -2.37 3.51 -3.01
N THR A 13 -2.12 2.20 -2.95
CA THR A 13 -2.70 1.28 -1.96
C THR A 13 -1.59 0.45 -1.33
N CYS A 14 -1.66 0.27 -0.02
CA CYS A 14 -0.78 -0.61 0.75
C CYS A 14 -1.65 -1.72 1.36
N ASP A 15 -1.35 -2.99 1.05
CA ASP A 15 -2.05 -4.13 1.64
C ASP A 15 -1.42 -4.49 3.00
N VAL A 16 -2.18 -4.31 4.07
CA VAL A 16 -1.77 -4.61 5.46
C VAL A 16 -2.40 -5.90 5.99
N TRP A 17 -2.84 -6.79 5.11
CA TRP A 17 -3.27 -8.14 5.50
C TRP A 17 -2.09 -9.04 5.85
N GLU A 18 -2.32 -9.94 6.80
CA GLU A 18 -1.28 -10.86 7.28
C GLU A 18 -0.71 -11.72 6.14
N HIS A 19 -1.51 -12.11 5.14
CA HIS A 19 -0.99 -12.84 3.97
C HIS A 19 0.09 -12.08 3.19
N ALA A 20 0.13 -10.75 3.26
CA ALA A 20 1.02 -9.92 2.45
C ALA A 20 2.41 -9.77 3.07
N TYR A 21 2.53 -9.92 4.40
CA TYR A 21 3.79 -9.66 5.11
C TYR A 21 4.19 -10.74 6.12
N TYR A 22 3.32 -11.70 6.44
CA TYR A 22 3.61 -12.64 7.53
C TYR A 22 4.73 -13.62 7.19
N ILE A 23 5.00 -13.91 5.92
CA ILE A 23 6.12 -14.78 5.53
C ILE A 23 7.45 -14.11 5.84
N ASP A 24 7.62 -12.84 5.45
CA ASP A 24 8.89 -12.12 5.55
C ASP A 24 9.08 -11.40 6.90
N TYR A 25 8.00 -10.87 7.48
CA TYR A 25 8.04 -10.03 8.68
C TYR A 25 7.27 -10.62 9.87
N ARG A 26 6.53 -11.72 9.70
CA ARG A 26 5.74 -12.38 10.76
C ARG A 26 4.86 -11.38 11.50
N ASN A 27 5.11 -11.19 12.80
CA ASN A 27 4.35 -10.29 13.67
C ASN A 27 4.81 -8.83 13.59
N LEU A 28 5.89 -8.54 12.86
CA LEU A 28 6.49 -7.20 12.77
C LEU A 28 5.87 -6.37 11.65
N ARG A 29 4.58 -6.01 11.81
CA ARG A 29 3.86 -5.16 10.86
C ARG A 29 4.54 -3.80 10.63
N ALA A 30 5.09 -3.19 11.68
CA ALA A 30 5.75 -1.90 11.57
C ALA A 30 6.92 -1.95 10.58
N LYS A 31 7.72 -3.02 10.64
CA LYS A 31 8.88 -3.23 9.77
C LYS A 31 8.46 -3.43 8.30
N TYR A 32 7.36 -4.14 8.06
CA TYR A 32 6.80 -4.28 6.71
C TYR A 32 6.46 -2.91 6.10
N VAL A 33 5.74 -2.06 6.83
CA VAL A 33 5.34 -0.73 6.34
C VAL A 33 6.57 0.16 6.11
N GLU A 34 7.58 0.12 6.99
CA GLU A 34 8.84 0.84 6.77
C GLU A 34 9.54 0.43 5.47
N THR A 35 9.64 -0.89 5.21
CA THR A 35 10.24 -1.39 3.96
C THR A 35 9.40 -1.09 2.72
N PHE A 36 8.07 -1.07 2.86
CA PHE A 36 7.15 -0.76 1.77
C PHE A 36 7.44 0.62 1.17
N TRP A 37 7.67 1.65 1.99
CA TRP A 37 7.98 3.01 1.51
C TRP A 37 9.24 3.10 0.65
N GLY A 38 10.23 2.21 0.85
CA GLY A 38 11.43 2.14 0.03
C GLY A 38 11.23 1.44 -1.32
N LEU A 39 10.14 0.69 -1.48
CA LEU A 39 9.85 -0.12 -2.67
C LEU A 39 8.73 0.48 -3.54
N VAL A 40 8.06 1.55 -3.09
CA VAL A 40 6.98 2.19 -3.84
C VAL A 40 7.50 2.78 -5.16
N ASN A 41 6.81 2.50 -6.26
CA ASN A 41 7.05 3.14 -7.55
C ASN A 41 6.36 4.53 -7.59
N TRP A 42 7.14 5.57 -7.29
CA TRP A 42 6.65 6.95 -7.26
C TRP A 42 6.30 7.53 -8.65
N GLU A 43 6.93 7.06 -9.73
CA GLU A 43 6.61 7.51 -11.09
C GLU A 43 5.18 7.12 -11.48
N PHE A 44 4.77 5.89 -11.14
CA PHE A 44 3.40 5.41 -11.36
C PHE A 44 2.38 6.21 -10.54
N VAL A 45 2.70 6.49 -9.27
CA VAL A 45 1.83 7.30 -8.39
C VAL A 45 1.66 8.72 -8.95
N ALA A 46 2.74 9.33 -9.43
CA ALA A 46 2.70 10.66 -10.06
C ALA A 46 1.91 10.66 -11.38
N GLY A 47 2.03 9.60 -12.19
CA GLY A 47 1.23 9.43 -13.41
C GLY A 47 -0.28 9.33 -13.13
N ASN A 48 -0.68 8.74 -12.00
CA ASN A 48 -2.09 8.68 -11.58
C ASN A 48 -2.60 10.01 -11.01
N PHE A 49 -1.71 10.89 -10.56
CA PHE A 49 -2.08 12.21 -10.03
C PHE A 49 -2.49 13.21 -11.13
N ALA A 50 -1.89 13.11 -12.32
CA ALA A 50 -2.19 13.95 -13.49
C ALA A 50 -3.58 13.69 -14.08
#